data_AF-A0AAV4TEA5-F1
#
_entry.id   AF-A0AAV4TEA5-F1
#
_cell.length_a   1.000
_cell.length_b   1.000
_cell.length_c   1.000
_cell.angle_alpha   90.00
_cell.angle_beta   90.00
_cell.angle_gamma   90.00
#
_symmetry.space_group_name_H-M   'P 1'
#
loop_
_entity.id
_entity.type
_entity.pdbx_description
1 polymer ?
#
loop_
_entity_poly.entity_id
_entity_poly.type
_entity_poly.pdbx_seq_one_letter_code
_entity_poly.pdbx_strand_id
1 'polypeptide(L)'
;MVLPPSNSLITAAVECQLYDILPSEGHQWSEQCLQEVHRVVHLSNVLRVFVLGYNRDTPIVQVLYRPYFPQNDLSNHLIALGLAKSMAFVSGLQGRGVPDHCPPSLMI
;
A
#
# COMPACT_ATOMS: atom_id res chain seq x y z
N MET A 1 3.79 -12.66 -46.08
CA MET A 1 3.26 -12.98 -44.74
C MET A 1 4.21 -12.34 -43.74
N VAL A 2 3.86 -11.17 -43.21
CA VAL A 2 4.70 -10.44 -42.25
C VAL A 2 4.14 -10.76 -40.87
N LEU A 3 4.91 -11.49 -40.07
CA LEU A 3 4.62 -11.67 -38.65
C LEU A 3 4.77 -10.30 -37.96
N PRO A 4 3.82 -9.86 -37.11
CA PRO A 4 4.02 -8.65 -36.32
C PRO A 4 5.20 -8.86 -35.35
N PRO A 5 5.95 -7.79 -35.02
CA PRO A 5 7.07 -7.90 -34.11
C PRO A 5 6.57 -8.28 -32.70
N SER A 6 7.06 -9.42 -32.21
CA SER A 6 6.97 -9.82 -30.82
C SER A 6 7.72 -8.82 -29.92
N ASN A 7 7.17 -8.58 -28.73
CA ASN A 7 7.72 -7.83 -27.60
C ASN A 7 7.55 -6.31 -27.60
N SER A 8 6.36 -5.85 -27.19
CA SER A 8 6.27 -4.76 -26.22
C SER A 8 6.01 -5.38 -24.85
N LEU A 9 7.07 -5.57 -24.05
CA LEU A 9 6.91 -5.69 -22.60
C LEU A 9 6.32 -4.36 -22.15
N ILE A 10 5.01 -4.31 -21.94
CA ILE A 10 4.38 -3.15 -21.32
C ILE A 10 4.90 -3.16 -19.88
N THR A 11 5.88 -2.30 -19.58
CA THR A 11 6.23 -1.95 -18.20
C THR A 11 5.06 -1.17 -17.64
N ALA A 12 4.00 -1.88 -17.23
CA ALA A 12 2.86 -1.29 -16.56
C ALA A 12 3.18 -1.20 -15.07
N ALA A 13 3.83 -0.10 -14.67
CA ALA A 13 3.81 0.28 -13.27
C ALA A 13 2.38 0.73 -12.94
N VAL A 14 1.78 0.11 -11.93
CA VAL A 14 0.43 0.46 -11.47
C VAL A 14 0.58 1.12 -10.10
N GLU A 15 0.21 2.40 -10.01
CA GLU A 15 0.12 3.08 -8.73
C GLU A 15 -0.98 2.44 -7.88
N CYS A 16 -0.69 2.15 -6.61
CA CYS A 16 -1.62 1.50 -5.69
C CYS A 16 -1.68 2.25 -4.35
N GLN A 17 -2.76 2.05 -3.59
CA GLN A 17 -2.91 2.53 -2.22
C GLN A 17 -2.93 1.35 -1.25
N LEU A 18 -2.13 1.41 -0.18
CA LEU A 18 -2.20 0.38 0.86
C LEU A 18 -3.51 0.47 1.64
N TYR A 19 -4.09 -0.69 1.92
CA TYR A 19 -5.34 -0.81 2.63
C TYR A 19 -5.24 -0.29 4.08
N ASP A 20 -6.25 0.47 4.49
CA ASP A 20 -6.55 0.88 5.87
C ASP A 20 -5.43 1.59 6.64
N ILE A 21 -4.53 2.33 5.96
CA ILE A 21 -3.47 3.08 6.63
C ILE A 21 -3.37 4.55 6.22
N LEU A 22 -2.86 5.36 7.15
CA LEU A 22 -2.54 6.78 7.02
C LEU A 22 -1.13 7.05 7.58
N PRO A 23 -0.47 8.13 7.17
CA PRO A 23 0.78 8.56 7.81
C PRO A 23 0.62 8.73 9.32
N SER A 24 1.65 8.33 10.08
CA SER A 24 1.63 8.47 11.53
C SER A 24 1.58 9.93 12.00
N GLU A 25 2.25 10.84 11.29
CA GLU A 25 2.31 12.27 11.62
C GLU A 25 1.97 13.14 10.40
N GLY A 26 0.98 14.02 10.55
CA GLY A 26 0.60 14.98 9.51
C GLY A 26 -0.03 14.34 8.26
N HIS A 27 0.27 14.91 7.09
CA HIS A 27 -0.32 14.53 5.80
C HIS A 27 0.68 13.82 4.86
N GLN A 28 1.89 13.50 5.33
CA GLN A 28 2.95 12.94 4.50
C GLN A 28 3.59 11.73 5.17
N TRP A 29 3.95 10.72 4.37
CA TRP A 29 4.66 9.54 4.85
C TRP A 29 6.05 9.91 5.36
N SER A 30 6.40 9.43 6.55
CA SER A 30 7.75 9.61 7.09
C SER A 30 8.77 8.86 6.25
N GLU A 31 10.00 9.38 6.19
CA GLU A 31 11.10 8.70 5.49
C GLU A 31 11.32 7.29 6.06
N GLN A 32 11.20 7.13 7.38
CA GLN A 32 11.30 5.83 8.05
C GLN A 32 10.21 4.85 7.58
N CYS A 33 8.98 5.31 7.37
CA CYS A 33 7.90 4.49 6.82
C CYS A 33 8.23 4.03 5.40
N LEU A 34 8.72 4.93 4.55
CA LEU A 34 9.11 4.61 3.17
C LEU A 34 10.27 3.61 3.14
N GLN A 35 11.31 3.85 3.94
CA GLN A 35 12.46 2.94 4.07
C GLN A 35 12.03 1.54 4.51
N GLU A 36 11.10 1.44 5.46
CA GLU A 36 10.61 0.15 5.95
C GLU A 36 9.79 -0.60 4.88
N VAL A 37 8.97 0.11 4.10
CA VAL A 37 8.27 -0.47 2.95
C VAL A 37 9.26 -0.99 1.92
N HIS A 38 10.25 -0.17 1.52
CA HIS A 38 11.29 -0.60 0.59
C HIS A 38 12.06 -1.80 1.11
N ARG A 39 12.38 -1.83 2.40
CA ARG A 39 13.05 -2.96 3.05
C ARG A 39 12.21 -4.23 2.96
N VAL A 40 10.92 -4.16 3.27
CA VAL A 40 10.01 -5.32 3.19
C VAL A 40 9.89 -5.80 1.76
N VAL A 41 9.68 -4.91 0.79
CA VAL A 41 9.53 -5.25 -0.63
C VAL A 41 10.81 -5.88 -1.16
N HIS A 42 11.97 -5.30 -0.86
CA HIS A 42 13.27 -5.77 -1.36
C HIS A 42 13.69 -7.10 -0.75
N LEU A 43 13.40 -7.33 0.53
CA LEU A 43 13.75 -8.58 1.22
C LEU A 43 12.73 -9.70 1.01
N SER A 44 11.55 -9.39 0.47
CA SER A 44 10.50 -10.39 0.23
C SER A 44 10.64 -10.97 -1.17
N ASN A 45 11.03 -12.25 -1.24
CA ASN A 45 11.11 -12.98 -2.52
C ASN A 45 9.76 -13.06 -3.25
N VAL A 46 8.65 -13.05 -2.50
CA VAL A 46 7.29 -13.06 -3.05
C VAL A 46 6.40 -12.17 -2.20
N LEU A 47 5.74 -11.22 -2.86
CA LEU A 47 4.62 -10.45 -2.31
C LEU A 47 3.31 -10.99 -2.89
N ARG A 48 2.29 -11.15 -2.05
CA ARG A 48 0.92 -11.39 -2.50
C ARG A 48 0.14 -10.10 -2.37
N VAL A 49 -0.36 -9.61 -3.48
CA VAL A 49 -1.14 -8.37 -3.55
C VAL A 49 -2.59 -8.74 -3.84
N PHE A 50 -3.49 -8.32 -2.96
CA PHE A 50 -4.93 -8.49 -3.13
C PHE A 50 -5.55 -7.13 -3.39
N VAL A 51 -6.22 -6.96 -4.53
CA VAL A 51 -7.01 -5.76 -4.81
C VAL A 51 -8.32 -5.89 -4.04
N LEU A 52 -8.53 -4.99 -3.07
CA LEU A 52 -9.72 -4.98 -2.21
C LEU A 52 -10.80 -4.03 -2.73
N GLY A 53 -10.42 -3.08 -3.58
CA GLY A 53 -11.32 -2.10 -4.16
C GLY A 53 -10.55 -1.04 -4.93
N TYR A 54 -11.23 0.05 -5.25
CA TYR A 54 -10.65 1.18 -5.99
C TYR A 54 -11.08 2.48 -5.33
N ASN A 55 -10.13 3.41 -5.21
CA ASN A 55 -10.39 4.80 -4.90
C ASN A 55 -10.25 5.60 -6.20
N ARG A 56 -11.38 5.99 -6.79
CA ARG A 56 -11.45 6.54 -8.16
C ARG A 56 -10.83 5.52 -9.14
N ASP A 57 -9.62 5.77 -9.61
CA ASP A 57 -8.89 4.91 -10.55
C ASP A 57 -7.68 4.21 -9.91
N THR A 58 -7.42 4.46 -8.63
CA THR A 58 -6.27 3.89 -7.91
C THR A 58 -6.69 2.63 -7.13
N PRO A 59 -6.12 1.45 -7.42
CA PRO A 59 -6.44 0.22 -6.69
C PRO A 59 -6.00 0.32 -5.23
N ILE A 60 -6.91 -0.07 -4.33
CA ILE A 60 -6.62 -0.26 -2.91
C ILE A 60 -6.19 -1.71 -2.73
N VAL A 61 -4.99 -1.92 -2.21
CA VAL A 61 -4.35 -3.22 -2.14
C VAL A 61 -3.99 -3.60 -0.70
N GLN A 62 -4.24 -4.87 -0.39
CA GLN A 62 -3.63 -5.52 0.76
C GLN A 62 -2.37 -6.25 0.30
N VAL A 63 -1.24 -5.93 0.93
CA VAL A 63 0.06 -6.54 0.60
C VAL A 63 0.44 -7.48 1.73
N LEU A 64 0.52 -8.77 1.39
CA LEU A 64 0.96 -9.80 2.30
C LEU A 64 2.35 -10.29 1.88
N TYR A 65 3.25 -10.37 2.84
CA TYR A 65 4.64 -10.76 2.61
C TYR A 65 5.06 -11.89 3.56
N ARG A 66 6.10 -12.65 3.17
CA ARG A 66 6.64 -13.74 3.97
C ARG A 66 8.16 -13.60 4.09
N PRO A 67 8.68 -13.03 5.19
CA PRO A 67 10.08 -13.15 5.48
C PRO A 67 10.38 -14.56 6.03
N TYR A 68 9.61 -15.00 7.03
CA TYR A 68 9.63 -16.34 7.65
C TYR A 68 8.23 -16.56 8.26
N PHE A 69 7.61 -17.74 8.12
CA PHE A 69 6.25 -18.05 8.61
C PHE A 69 6.00 -17.47 10.03
N PRO A 70 4.82 -16.86 10.31
CA PRO A 70 3.59 -16.72 9.52
C PRO A 70 3.60 -15.59 8.46
N GLN A 71 2.56 -15.53 7.64
CA GLN A 71 2.36 -14.49 6.62
C GLN A 71 1.99 -13.17 7.30
N ASN A 72 2.75 -12.10 7.01
CA ASN A 72 2.55 -10.78 7.59
C ASN A 72 1.83 -9.86 6.61
N ASP A 73 0.98 -9.01 7.15
CA ASP A 73 0.32 -7.93 6.44
C ASP A 73 1.16 -6.65 6.57
N LEU A 74 1.50 -6.01 5.45
CA LEU A 74 2.34 -4.83 5.42
C LEU A 74 1.70 -3.64 6.15
N SER A 75 0.39 -3.43 5.99
CA SER A 75 -0.33 -2.36 6.69
C SER A 75 -0.27 -2.56 8.20
N ASN A 76 -0.59 -3.78 8.67
CA ASN A 76 -0.53 -4.11 10.10
C ASN A 76 0.89 -3.99 10.66
N HIS A 77 1.90 -4.37 9.88
CA HIS A 77 3.31 -4.24 10.26
C HIS A 77 3.71 -2.78 10.47
N LEU A 78 3.35 -1.88 9.55
CA LEU A 78 3.65 -0.45 9.67
C LEU A 78 2.90 0.19 10.85
N ILE A 79 1.66 -0.23 11.10
CA ILE A 79 0.89 0.21 12.28
C ILE A 79 1.58 -0.26 13.57
N ALA A 80 2.00 -1.53 13.65
CA ALA A 80 2.65 -2.09 14.83
C ALA A 80 3.98 -1.39 15.17
N LEU A 81 4.70 -0.90 14.15
CA LEU A 81 5.91 -0.10 14.33
C LEU A 81 5.64 1.38 14.67
N GLY A 82 4.37 1.82 14.65
CA GLY A 82 4.00 3.22 14.85
C GLY A 82 4.35 4.13 13.66
N LEU A 83 4.68 3.55 12.50
CA LEU A 83 5.03 4.27 11.27
C LEU A 83 3.79 4.66 10.45
N ALA A 84 2.66 4.03 10.74
CA ALA A 84 1.36 4.34 10.16
C ALA A 84 0.24 4.28 11.22
N LYS A 85 -0.92 4.85 10.90
CA LYS A 85 -2.15 4.77 11.70
C LYS A 85 -3.23 4.04 10.92
N SER A 86 -4.05 3.24 11.60
CA SER A 86 -5.22 2.61 10.96
C SER A 86 -6.28 3.67 10.63
N MET A 87 -6.86 3.57 9.43
CA MET A 87 -7.95 4.44 8.99
C MET A 87 -9.21 4.24 9.84
N ALA A 88 -9.50 2.99 10.24
CA ALA A 88 -10.60 2.66 11.15
C ALA A 88 -10.52 3.39 12.50
N PHE A 89 -9.30 3.69 12.98
CA PHE A 89 -9.10 4.43 14.23
C PHE A 89 -9.49 5.91 14.13
N VAL A 90 -9.45 6.48 12.93
CA VAL A 90 -9.84 7.89 12.69
C VAL A 90 -11.36 8.02 12.61
N SER A 91 -12.05 7.02 12.04
CA SER A 91 -13.52 7.01 11.96
C SER A 91 -14.21 6.76 13.32
N GLY A 92 -13.53 6.11 14.27
CA GLY A 92 -14.04 5.89 15.63
C GLY A 92 -14.09 7.16 16.50
N LEU A 93 -13.41 8.24 16.10
CA LEU A 93 -13.39 9.52 16.81
C LEU A 93 -14.27 10.60 16.16
N GLN A 94 -14.86 10.34 14.99
CA GLN A 94 -15.67 11.32 14.25
C GLN A 94 -17.04 10.74 13.85
N GLY A 95 -18.00 10.86 14.76
CA GLY A 95 -19.43 10.71 14.46
C GLY A 95 -20.03 11.82 13.58
N ARG A 96 -19.22 12.52 12.76
CA ARG A 96 -19.68 13.53 11.81
C ARG A 96 -18.68 13.69 10.67
N GLY A 97 -19.13 13.33 9.46
CA GLY A 97 -18.50 13.73 8.20
C GLY A 97 -17.28 12.90 7.83
N VAL A 98 -17.42 12.09 6.80
CA VAL A 98 -16.28 11.55 6.05
C VAL A 98 -15.51 12.75 5.48
N PRO A 99 -14.26 13.02 5.88
CA PRO A 99 -13.47 14.00 5.16
C PRO A 99 -13.07 13.39 3.81
N ASP A 100 -13.34 14.12 2.72
CA ASP A 100 -12.87 13.89 1.34
C ASP A 100 -11.33 13.98 1.18
N HIS A 101 -10.57 13.55 2.18
CA HIS A 101 -9.13 13.51 2.12
C HIS A 101 -8.71 12.14 1.61
N CYS A 102 -8.44 12.07 0.31
CA CYS A 102 -7.70 10.96 -0.26
C CYS A 102 -6.41 10.76 0.58
N PRO A 103 -6.16 9.56 1.12
CA PRO A 103 -4.88 9.28 1.76
C PRO A 103 -3.76 9.47 0.74
N PRO A 104 -2.59 9.97 1.16
CA PRO A 104 -1.45 10.10 0.26
C PRO A 104 -1.10 8.72 -0.31
N SER A 105 -1.07 8.61 -1.64
CA SER A 105 -0.65 7.39 -2.32
C SER A 105 0.74 6.99 -1.86
N LEU A 106 0.88 5.74 -1.41
CA LEU A 106 2.19 5.17 -1.14
C LEU A 106 2.61 4.40 -2.40
N MET A 107 3.56 4.96 -3.15
CA MET A 107 4.16 4.22 -4.27
C MET A 107 5.02 3.09 -3.70
N ILE A 108 4.69 1.86 -4.10
CA ILE A 108 5.44 0.63 -3.80
C ILE A 108 6.24 0.25 -5.03
#